data_AF-A0A3P8E755-F1
#
_entry.id   AF-A0A3P8E755-F1
#
_cell.length_a   1.000
_cell.length_b   1.000
_cell.length_c   1.000
_cell.angle_alpha   90.00
_cell.angle_beta   90.00
_cell.angle_gamma   90.00
#
_symmetry.space_group_name_H-M   'P 1'
#
loop_
_entity.id
_entity.type
_entity.pdbx_description
1 polymer ?
#
loop_
_entity_poly.entity_id
_entity_poly.type
_entity_poly.pdbx_seq_one_letter_code
_entity_poly.pdbx_strand_id
1 'polypeptide(L)'
;MASEVGCNREHESNQEGDSESKDNEDDYVIDGTVKYKTDTSIWRELPESAWGYVPFKTISIESVEVSQVGWYPLREEIYTLLTNVSATTLLMNFYSRNVARRLLQTISFGLRSALILVELSKGIDKKPILHPSQLMKFDVVAYMGEMSMFSNDLLAALDSHYTLLTVSKE
;
A
#
# COMPACT_ATOMS: atom_id res chain seq x y z
N MET A 1 32.44 12.76 -66.33
CA MET A 1 33.28 13.96 -66.18
C MET A 1 32.38 15.10 -65.73
N ALA A 2 32.78 15.76 -64.63
CA ALA A 2 32.45 17.12 -64.15
C ALA A 2 30.98 17.61 -64.30
N SER A 3 30.23 17.75 -63.21
CA SER A 3 30.20 18.91 -62.30
C SER A 3 29.68 20.18 -62.97
N GLU A 4 28.55 20.71 -62.48
CA GLU A 4 28.56 21.98 -61.75
C GLU A 4 27.26 22.16 -60.95
N VAL A 5 27.47 22.46 -59.67
CA VAL A 5 26.51 22.77 -58.63
C VAL A 5 26.66 24.27 -58.37
N GLY A 6 25.53 24.98 -58.27
CA GLY A 6 25.53 26.34 -57.73
C GLY A 6 24.18 27.01 -57.83
N CYS A 7 23.51 27.23 -56.70
CA CYS A 7 23.22 28.58 -56.23
C CYS A 7 22.71 28.59 -54.78
N ASN A 8 23.02 29.70 -54.14
CA ASN A 8 23.08 29.96 -52.70
C ASN A 8 21.77 30.50 -52.09
N ARG A 9 21.80 30.52 -50.74
CA ARG A 9 21.15 31.45 -49.79
C ARG A 9 19.66 31.20 -49.50
N GLU A 10 19.35 30.98 -48.22
CA GLU A 10 19.01 32.07 -47.30
C GLU A 10 19.20 31.66 -45.84
N HIS A 11 19.61 32.66 -45.05
CA HIS A 11 19.71 32.64 -43.60
C HIS A 11 18.29 32.73 -43.03
N GLU A 12 17.87 31.76 -42.24
CA GLU A 12 16.82 31.98 -41.24
C GLU A 12 17.35 31.52 -39.88
N SER A 13 17.67 32.53 -39.08
CA SER A 13 17.84 32.47 -37.65
C SER A 13 16.49 32.21 -37.00
N ASN A 14 16.26 30.99 -36.50
CA ASN A 14 15.20 30.73 -35.55
C ASN A 14 15.81 30.52 -34.16
N GLN A 15 15.51 31.48 -33.29
CA GLN A 15 15.61 31.36 -31.84
C GLN A 15 14.69 30.21 -31.41
N GLU A 16 15.25 29.07 -31.05
CA GLU A 16 14.54 28.11 -30.21
C GLU A 16 14.56 28.65 -28.79
N GLY A 17 13.41 29.19 -28.41
CA GLY A 17 13.13 29.66 -27.08
C GLY A 17 13.14 28.51 -26.08
N ASP A 18 13.72 28.82 -24.93
CA ASP A 18 13.50 28.14 -23.67
C ASP A 18 12.03 27.74 -23.50
N SER A 19 11.80 26.43 -23.41
CA SER A 19 10.70 25.90 -22.62
C SER A 19 11.25 24.68 -21.88
N GLU A 20 12.09 24.99 -20.90
CA GLU A 20 12.40 24.11 -19.78
C GLU A 20 11.07 23.85 -19.03
N SER A 21 10.30 22.87 -19.51
CA SER A 21 9.17 22.33 -18.77
C SER A 21 9.74 21.60 -17.56
N LYS A 22 9.89 22.36 -16.47
CA LYS A 22 10.00 21.81 -15.13
C LYS A 22 8.68 21.12 -14.84
N ASP A 23 8.61 19.85 -15.20
CA ASP A 23 7.68 18.90 -14.63
C ASP A 23 7.94 18.92 -13.12
N ASN A 24 7.21 19.80 -12.42
CA ASN A 24 7.03 19.68 -10.99
C ASN A 24 6.19 18.42 -10.79
N GLU A 25 6.85 17.25 -10.79
CA GLU A 25 6.39 16.09 -10.04
C GLU A 25 6.37 16.51 -8.56
N ASP A 26 5.36 17.30 -8.20
CA ASP A 26 4.92 17.36 -6.83
C ASP A 26 4.54 15.91 -6.47
N ASP A 27 5.40 15.28 -5.68
CA ASP A 27 5.22 13.96 -5.12
C ASP A 27 3.98 14.01 -4.21
N TYR A 28 2.80 13.86 -4.81
CA TYR A 28 1.52 13.95 -4.12
C TYR A 28 1.39 12.77 -3.15
N VAL A 29 1.89 12.94 -1.93
CA VAL A 29 1.63 12.01 -0.84
C VAL A 29 0.23 12.30 -0.31
N ILE A 30 -0.73 11.42 -0.59
CA ILE A 30 -2.11 11.55 -0.08
C ILE A 30 -2.18 10.95 1.34
N ASP A 31 -2.95 11.63 2.21
CA ASP A 31 -3.28 11.19 3.56
C ASP A 31 -3.95 9.80 3.56
N GLY A 32 -3.28 8.85 4.21
CA GLY A 32 -3.93 7.65 4.70
C GLY A 32 -4.45 7.88 6.11
N THR A 33 -5.54 7.21 6.49
CA THR A 33 -6.06 7.31 7.85
C THR A 33 -5.65 6.08 8.67
N VAL A 34 -5.35 6.31 9.95
CA VAL A 34 -5.15 5.25 10.94
C VAL A 34 -6.22 5.37 12.01
N LYS A 35 -6.99 4.30 12.17
CA LYS A 35 -7.96 4.17 13.26
C LYS A 35 -7.59 2.98 14.13
N TYR A 36 -7.97 3.05 15.40
CA TYR A 36 -7.73 1.97 16.35
C TYR A 36 -8.92 1.78 17.28
N LYS A 37 -8.99 0.58 17.86
CA LYS A 37 -9.84 0.27 19.00
C LYS A 37 -9.12 -0.69 19.94
N THR A 38 -9.39 -0.56 21.23
CA THR A 38 -8.80 -1.36 22.31
C THR A 38 -9.75 -2.43 22.85
N ASP A 39 -11.00 -2.41 22.40
CA ASP A 39 -12.09 -3.33 22.73
C ASP A 39 -13.07 -3.41 21.54
N THR A 40 -14.22 -4.07 21.71
CA THR A 40 -15.27 -4.19 20.68
C THR A 40 -16.04 -2.89 20.42
N SER A 41 -15.59 -1.74 20.93
CA SER A 41 -16.28 -0.46 20.82
C SER A 41 -16.01 0.30 19.51
N ILE A 42 -16.26 1.61 19.54
CA ILE A 42 -16.22 2.55 18.42
C ILE A 42 -14.77 2.74 17.95
N TRP A 43 -14.56 2.72 16.64
CA TRP A 43 -13.29 3.10 16.02
C TRP A 43 -12.91 4.54 16.38
N ARG A 44 -11.68 4.71 16.88
CA ARG A 44 -11.13 6.03 17.18
C ARG A 44 -10.11 6.39 16.12
N GLU A 45 -10.34 7.51 15.45
CA GLU A 45 -9.33 8.14 14.63
C GLU A 45 -8.34 8.87 15.54
N LEU A 46 -7.05 8.70 15.28
CA LEU A 46 -6.02 9.39 16.05
C LEU A 46 -5.53 10.62 15.28
N PRO A 47 -5.75 11.84 15.79
CA PRO A 47 -5.22 13.05 15.17
C PRO A 47 -3.70 12.99 15.08
N GLU A 48 -3.11 13.45 13.98
CA GLU A 48 -1.65 13.41 13.76
C GLU A 48 -0.87 14.08 14.90
N SER A 49 -1.39 15.19 15.41
CA SER A 49 -0.81 15.93 16.52
C SER A 49 -0.68 15.10 17.81
N ALA A 50 -1.46 14.02 17.95
CA ALA A 50 -1.42 13.15 19.12
C ALA A 50 -0.45 11.96 18.97
N TRP A 51 0.06 11.68 17.77
CA TRP A 51 0.82 10.45 17.47
C TRP A 51 2.07 10.30 18.35
N GLY A 52 2.80 11.38 18.59
CA GLY A 52 4.00 11.36 19.43
C GLY A 52 3.73 11.23 20.94
N TYR A 53 2.48 11.37 21.37
CA TYR A 53 2.10 11.37 22.79
C TYR A 53 1.45 10.06 23.23
N VAL A 54 1.05 9.20 22.29
CA VAL A 54 0.41 7.92 22.60
C VAL A 54 1.46 6.83 22.83
N PRO A 55 1.49 6.18 24.00
CA PRO A 55 2.47 5.13 24.28
C PRO A 55 2.02 3.78 23.70
N PHE A 56 2.04 3.65 22.37
CA PHE A 56 1.55 2.45 21.66
C PHE A 56 2.16 1.12 22.13
N LYS A 57 3.38 1.14 22.67
CA LYS A 57 4.05 -0.06 23.20
C LYS A 57 3.41 -0.60 24.47
N THR A 58 2.68 0.22 25.23
CA THR A 58 2.06 -0.19 26.50
C THR A 58 0.56 -0.38 26.39
N ILE A 59 -0.07 0.13 25.33
CA ILE A 59 -1.50 0.00 25.11
C ILE A 59 -1.77 -1.29 24.33
N SER A 60 -2.69 -2.12 24.85
CA SER A 60 -3.19 -3.26 24.11
C SER A 60 -4.18 -2.78 23.05
N ILE A 61 -3.73 -2.73 21.79
CA ILE A 61 -4.59 -2.42 20.66
C ILE A 61 -5.18 -3.72 20.14
N GLU A 62 -6.51 -3.80 20.15
CA GLU A 62 -7.21 -4.95 19.60
C GLU A 62 -7.13 -4.92 18.08
N SER A 63 -7.55 -3.79 17.48
CA SER A 63 -7.61 -3.66 16.04
C SER A 63 -7.07 -2.33 15.55
N VAL A 64 -6.41 -2.38 14.39
CA VAL A 64 -5.97 -1.24 13.61
C VAL A 64 -6.65 -1.28 12.25
N GLU A 65 -7.15 -0.15 11.79
CA GLU A 65 -7.60 0.06 10.43
C GLU A 65 -6.64 1.04 9.76
N VAL A 66 -6.10 0.65 8.60
CA VAL A 66 -5.33 1.55 7.74
C VAL A 66 -6.00 1.65 6.39
N SER A 67 -6.33 2.87 5.97
CA SER A 67 -6.97 3.12 4.68
C SER A 67 -6.08 3.99 3.80
N GLN A 68 -5.60 3.42 2.70
CA GLN A 68 -4.87 4.13 1.64
C GLN A 68 -5.87 4.79 0.69
N VAL A 69 -5.63 6.06 0.35
CA VAL A 69 -6.43 6.79 -0.63
C VAL A 69 -5.66 6.88 -1.96
N GLY A 70 -6.20 6.25 -3.01
CA GLY A 70 -5.57 6.23 -4.33
C GLY A 70 -4.27 5.42 -4.38
N TRP A 71 -3.51 5.58 -5.46
CA TRP A 71 -2.32 4.74 -5.74
C TRP A 71 -1.03 5.20 -5.04
N TYR A 72 -1.09 6.33 -4.34
CA TYR A 72 0.07 6.98 -3.73
C TYR A 72 0.54 6.22 -2.48
N PRO A 73 1.85 6.24 -2.18
CA PRO A 73 2.35 5.66 -0.94
C PRO A 73 1.74 6.38 0.27
N LEU A 74 1.61 5.64 1.38
CA LEU A 74 1.32 6.26 2.67
C LEU A 74 2.48 7.15 3.12
N ARG A 75 2.16 8.18 3.90
CA ARG A 75 3.13 9.03 4.59
C ARG A 75 4.09 8.22 5.46
N GLU A 76 5.36 8.61 5.52
CA GLU A 76 6.41 7.94 6.32
C GLU A 76 6.10 7.93 7.81
N GLU A 77 5.39 8.95 8.27
CA GLU A 77 4.93 9.11 9.64
C GLU A 77 3.94 8.01 10.04
N ILE A 78 3.11 7.53 9.11
CA ILE A 78 2.19 6.40 9.35
C ILE A 78 2.99 5.11 9.57
N TYR A 79 4.00 4.83 8.74
CA TYR A 79 4.84 3.67 8.95
C TYR A 79 5.58 3.77 10.30
N THR A 80 6.15 4.93 10.59
CA THR A 80 6.85 5.20 11.84
C THR A 80 5.95 4.98 13.06
N LEU A 81 4.70 5.46 13.00
CA LEU A 81 3.68 5.22 14.02
C LEU A 81 3.46 3.73 14.24
N LEU A 82 3.21 3.01 13.15
CA LEU A 82 2.83 1.60 13.15
C LEU A 82 3.97 0.67 13.60
N THR A 83 5.24 1.07 13.49
CA THR A 83 6.36 0.30 14.07
C THR A 83 6.24 0.10 15.58
N ASN A 84 5.51 1.00 16.27
CA ASN A 84 5.34 0.95 17.71
C ASN A 84 4.01 0.30 18.13
N VAL A 85 3.21 -0.15 17.16
CA VAL A 85 1.89 -0.75 17.38
C VAL A 85 2.00 -2.27 17.36
N SER A 86 1.44 -2.90 18.39
CA SER A 86 1.10 -4.32 18.37
C SER A 86 -0.41 -4.49 18.33
N ALA A 87 -0.90 -5.25 17.36
CA ALA A 87 -2.32 -5.47 17.15
C ALA A 87 -2.66 -6.95 16.99
N THR A 88 -3.88 -7.33 17.39
CA THR A 88 -4.43 -8.67 17.12
C THR A 88 -5.19 -8.73 15.80
N THR A 89 -5.69 -7.59 15.32
CA THR A 89 -6.42 -7.51 14.05
C THR A 89 -5.91 -6.33 13.23
N LEU A 90 -5.63 -6.55 11.95
CA LEU A 90 -5.44 -5.48 10.97
C LEU A 90 -6.53 -5.55 9.90
N LEU A 91 -7.22 -4.43 9.70
CA LEU A 91 -8.03 -4.16 8.53
C LEU A 91 -7.27 -3.18 7.63
N MET A 92 -7.09 -3.53 6.37
CA MET A 92 -6.38 -2.68 5.43
C MET A 92 -7.16 -2.49 4.14
N ASN A 93 -7.48 -1.25 3.81
CA ASN A 93 -7.99 -0.86 2.50
C ASN A 93 -6.83 -0.32 1.67
N PHE A 94 -6.56 -0.91 0.51
CA PHE A 94 -5.39 -0.53 -0.29
C PHE A 94 -5.64 -0.57 -1.79
N TYR A 95 -5.00 0.36 -2.49
CA TYR A 95 -4.90 0.37 -3.95
C TYR A 95 -3.53 -0.14 -4.43
N SER A 96 -2.50 -0.13 -3.57
CA SER A 96 -1.15 -0.58 -3.93
C SER A 96 -0.72 -1.78 -3.09
N ARG A 97 -0.44 -2.90 -3.76
CA ARG A 97 0.11 -4.10 -3.12
C ARG A 97 1.50 -3.88 -2.51
N ASN A 98 2.29 -2.97 -3.06
CA ASN A 98 3.57 -2.58 -2.46
C ASN A 98 3.35 -1.93 -1.09
N VAL A 99 2.34 -1.06 -0.97
CA VAL A 99 1.96 -0.44 0.31
C VAL A 99 1.47 -1.50 1.30
N ALA A 100 0.65 -2.47 0.85
CA ALA A 100 0.24 -3.61 1.67
C ALA A 100 1.41 -4.42 2.20
N ARG A 101 2.33 -4.82 1.32
CA ARG A 101 3.54 -5.56 1.72
C ARG A 101 4.38 -4.79 2.74
N ARG A 102 4.57 -3.49 2.52
CA ARG A 102 5.34 -2.64 3.44
C ARG A 102 4.68 -2.53 4.80
N LEU A 103 3.37 -2.26 4.85
CA LEU A 103 2.63 -2.17 6.11
C LEU A 103 2.67 -3.46 6.92
N LEU A 104 2.53 -4.61 6.26
CA LEU A 104 2.59 -5.93 6.90
C LEU A 104 3.97 -6.28 7.46
N GLN A 105 5.03 -5.61 6.99
CA GLN A 105 6.37 -5.71 7.55
C GLN A 105 6.60 -4.71 8.70
N THR A 106 5.82 -3.63 8.75
CA THR A 106 5.93 -2.56 9.75
C THR A 106 5.21 -2.90 11.06
N ILE A 107 4.00 -3.47 10.98
CA ILE A 107 3.18 -3.75 12.17
C ILE A 107 3.64 -5.03 12.85
N SER A 108 3.67 -5.00 14.19
CA SER A 108 3.89 -6.21 14.99
C SER A 108 2.57 -6.89 15.30
N PHE A 109 2.46 -8.18 14.96
CA PHE A 109 1.25 -8.96 15.21
C PHE A 109 1.41 -9.82 16.47
N GLY A 110 0.37 -9.84 17.29
CA GLY A 110 0.27 -10.76 18.40
C GLY A 110 0.10 -12.21 17.94
N LEU A 111 0.14 -13.16 18.88
CA LEU A 111 -0.27 -14.54 18.58
C LEU A 111 -1.72 -14.55 18.12
N ARG A 112 -2.04 -15.45 17.17
CA ARG A 112 -3.40 -15.69 16.70
C ARG A 112 -4.07 -14.48 16.06
N SER A 113 -3.27 -13.67 15.37
CA SER A 113 -3.78 -12.44 14.76
C SER A 113 -4.67 -12.71 13.55
N ALA A 114 -5.60 -11.80 13.30
CA ALA A 114 -6.45 -11.79 12.12
C ALA A 114 -6.00 -10.66 11.16
N LEU A 115 -6.07 -10.94 9.87
CA LEU A 115 -5.73 -9.99 8.82
C LEU A 115 -6.86 -9.92 7.80
N ILE A 116 -7.34 -8.72 7.52
CA ILE A 116 -8.38 -8.44 6.53
C ILE A 116 -7.81 -7.46 5.50
N LEU A 117 -7.67 -7.94 4.27
CA LEU A 117 -7.07 -7.22 3.15
C LEU A 117 -8.16 -6.89 2.12
N VAL A 118 -8.48 -5.61 1.99
CA VAL A 118 -9.45 -5.10 1.02
C VAL A 118 -8.70 -4.42 -0.12
N GLU A 119 -8.64 -5.10 -1.27
CA GLU A 119 -7.99 -4.58 -2.48
C GLU A 119 -8.97 -3.77 -3.33
N LEU A 120 -8.66 -2.49 -3.48
CA LEU A 120 -9.40 -1.51 -4.27
C LEU A 120 -8.73 -1.23 -5.63
N SER A 121 -7.65 -1.96 -5.94
CA SER A 121 -6.81 -1.78 -7.12
C SER A 121 -7.40 -2.41 -8.39
N LYS A 122 -6.91 -2.00 -9.57
CA LYS A 122 -7.28 -2.57 -10.88
C LYS A 122 -6.16 -3.37 -11.56
N GLY A 123 -5.21 -3.92 -10.80
CA GLY A 123 -4.45 -5.07 -11.29
C GLY A 123 -3.14 -4.89 -12.04
N ILE A 124 -2.34 -3.89 -11.68
CA ILE A 124 -0.98 -3.75 -12.22
C ILE A 124 0.00 -4.75 -11.59
N ASP A 125 -0.02 -4.90 -10.26
CA ASP A 125 0.82 -5.84 -9.52
C ASP A 125 0.03 -7.11 -9.18
N LYS A 126 0.56 -8.28 -9.53
CA LYS A 126 -0.02 -9.59 -9.22
C LYS A 126 0.86 -10.43 -8.30
N LYS A 127 1.95 -9.86 -7.77
CA LYS A 127 2.77 -10.56 -6.79
C LYS A 127 1.97 -10.80 -5.52
N PRO A 128 2.15 -11.95 -4.85
CA PRO A 128 1.53 -12.20 -3.56
C PRO A 128 1.86 -11.11 -2.54
N ILE A 129 0.88 -10.73 -1.73
CA ILE A 129 0.99 -9.78 -0.63
C ILE A 129 1.68 -10.47 0.57
N LEU A 130 1.37 -11.73 0.81
CA LEU A 130 1.97 -12.54 1.87
C LEU A 130 2.80 -13.67 1.28
N HIS A 131 4.00 -13.85 1.82
CA HIS A 131 4.75 -15.07 1.61
C HIS A 131 4.19 -16.20 2.50
N PRO A 132 4.33 -17.48 2.10
CA PRO A 132 3.86 -18.61 2.91
C PRO A 132 4.39 -18.61 4.36
N SER A 133 5.62 -18.14 4.57
CA SER A 133 6.21 -18.02 5.91
C SER A 133 5.52 -16.97 6.79
N GLN A 134 4.87 -15.97 6.19
CA GLN A 134 4.12 -14.95 6.90
C GLN A 134 2.70 -15.42 7.22
N LEU A 135 2.09 -16.26 6.37
CA LEU A 135 0.74 -16.79 6.59
C LEU A 135 0.63 -17.54 7.91
N MET A 136 1.66 -18.27 8.33
CA MET A 136 1.70 -19.00 9.60
C MET A 136 1.57 -18.11 10.85
N LYS A 137 1.71 -16.78 10.70
CA LYS A 137 1.57 -15.82 11.82
C LYS A 137 0.12 -15.48 12.13
N PHE A 138 -0.80 -15.81 11.22
CA PHE A 138 -2.20 -15.40 11.29
C PHE A 138 -3.11 -16.61 11.46
N ASP A 139 -4.08 -16.51 12.35
CA ASP A 139 -5.15 -17.51 12.49
C ASP A 139 -6.15 -17.37 11.33
N VAL A 140 -6.35 -16.14 10.86
CA VAL A 140 -7.30 -15.82 9.79
C VAL A 140 -6.67 -14.79 8.86
N VAL A 141 -6.71 -15.07 7.56
CA VAL A 141 -6.42 -14.10 6.50
C VAL A 141 -7.64 -14.04 5.57
N ALA A 142 -8.29 -12.89 5.53
CA ALA A 142 -9.40 -12.62 4.64
C ALA A 142 -8.95 -11.68 3.52
N TYR A 143 -9.29 -12.04 2.29
CA TYR A 143 -9.07 -11.22 1.10
C TYR A 143 -10.42 -10.78 0.56
N MET A 144 -10.59 -9.49 0.32
CA MET A 144 -11.81 -8.88 -0.20
C MET A 144 -11.46 -8.03 -1.42
N GLY A 145 -12.15 -8.23 -2.54
CA GLY A 145 -11.87 -7.57 -3.81
C GLY A 145 -12.05 -8.51 -5.00
N GLU A 146 -11.58 -8.09 -6.19
CA GLU A 146 -11.67 -8.93 -7.38
C GLU A 146 -10.84 -10.21 -7.24
N MET A 147 -11.47 -11.36 -7.42
CA MET A 147 -10.81 -12.67 -7.27
C MET A 147 -9.58 -12.84 -8.19
N SER A 148 -9.59 -12.23 -9.37
CA SER A 148 -8.47 -12.21 -10.32
C SER A 148 -7.21 -11.55 -9.75
N MET A 149 -7.36 -10.70 -8.74
CA MET A 149 -6.24 -10.10 -8.03
C MET A 149 -5.58 -11.10 -7.09
N PHE A 150 -6.39 -11.85 -6.33
CA PHE A 150 -5.89 -12.73 -5.28
C PHE A 150 -5.52 -14.14 -5.75
N SER A 151 -5.60 -14.45 -7.04
CA SER A 151 -5.33 -15.80 -7.53
C SER A 151 -3.98 -16.34 -7.05
N ASN A 152 -2.94 -15.51 -7.10
CA ASN A 152 -1.59 -15.90 -6.68
C ASN A 152 -1.45 -15.97 -5.15
N ASP A 153 -2.12 -15.10 -4.42
CA ASP A 153 -2.17 -15.12 -2.95
C ASP A 153 -2.82 -16.41 -2.44
N LEU A 154 -3.96 -16.78 -3.05
CA LEU A 154 -4.72 -17.97 -2.66
C LEU A 154 -3.98 -19.26 -3.03
N LEU A 155 -3.33 -19.31 -4.19
CA LEU A 155 -2.46 -20.45 -4.54
C LEU A 155 -1.32 -20.59 -3.53
N ALA A 156 -0.65 -19.49 -3.18
CA ALA A 156 0.40 -19.51 -2.17
C ALA A 156 -0.11 -19.93 -0.78
N ALA A 157 -1.36 -19.61 -0.43
CA ALA A 157 -1.99 -20.03 0.80
C ALA A 157 -2.35 -21.52 0.80
N LEU A 158 -2.89 -22.05 -0.30
CA LEU A 158 -3.22 -23.46 -0.46
C LEU A 158 -1.98 -24.36 -0.43
N ASP A 159 -0.83 -23.86 -0.90
CA ASP A 159 0.45 -24.56 -0.78
C ASP A 159 0.96 -24.64 0.67
N SER A 160 0.31 -23.94 1.62
CA SER A 160 0.63 -24.03 3.04
C SER A 160 -0.14 -25.18 3.71
N HIS A 161 0.52 -25.93 4.59
CA HIS A 161 -0.01 -27.16 5.20
C HIS A 161 -1.23 -27.00 6.13
N TYR A 162 -1.70 -25.78 6.39
CA TYR A 162 -2.71 -25.48 7.42
C TYR A 162 -3.78 -24.47 6.98
N THR A 163 -4.12 -24.42 5.69
CA THR A 163 -5.11 -23.47 5.18
C THR A 163 -6.46 -24.11 4.90
N LEU A 164 -7.52 -23.51 5.45
CA LEU A 164 -8.91 -23.75 5.03
C LEU A 164 -9.34 -22.57 4.14
N LEU A 165 -9.61 -22.83 2.87
CA LEU A 165 -10.12 -21.81 1.96
C LEU A 165 -11.66 -21.80 1.99
N THR A 166 -12.24 -20.66 2.36
CA THR A 166 -13.67 -20.39 2.26
C THR A 166 -13.90 -19.27 1.25
N VAL A 167 -14.83 -19.46 0.31
CA VAL A 167 -15.21 -18.45 -0.68
C VAL A 167 -16.69 -18.14 -0.53
N SER A 168 -17.01 -16.88 -0.27
CA SER A 168 -18.38 -16.37 -0.21
C SER A 168 -18.58 -15.28 -1.26
N LYS A 169 -19.81 -15.13 -1.75
CA LYS A 169 -20.21 -13.98 -2.54
C LYS A 169 -20.92 -12.99 -1.62
N GLU A 170 -20.55 -11.71 -1.70
CA GLU A 170 -21.34 -10.61 -1.15
C GLU A 170 -22.55 -10.31 -2.04
#